data_AF-A0A1L3LV80-F1
#
_entry.id   AF-A0A1L3LV80-F1
#
_cell.length_a   1.000
_cell.length_b   1.000
_cell.length_c   1.000
_cell.angle_alpha   90.00
_cell.angle_beta   90.00
_cell.angle_gamma   90.00
#
_symmetry.space_group_name_H-M   'P 1'
#
loop_
_entity.id
_entity.type
_entity.pdbx_description
1 polymer ?
#
loop_
_entity_poly.entity_id
_entity_poly.type
_entity_poly.pdbx_seq_one_letter_code
_entity_poly.pdbx_strand_id
1 'polypeptide(L)' 'MCSGAIYWAGIGRVVFGLSEREMKQLTGDHVENPTLDLPCHIVFAAGQRATEVVGPMLEVEAAKVHEEYWSRR' A
#
# COMPACT_ATOMS: atom_id res chain seq x y z
N MET A 1 0.70 -6.28 -6.80
CA MET A 1 -0.46 -7.04 -7.33
C MET A 1 -1.72 -6.17 -7.36
N CYS A 2 -2.21 -5.68 -6.22
CA CYS A 2 -3.50 -4.97 -6.12
C CYS A 2 -3.61 -3.74 -7.05
N SER A 3 -2.56 -2.93 -7.19
CA SER A 3 -2.56 -1.76 -8.11
C SER A 3 -2.80 -2.18 -9.57
N GLY A 4 -2.28 -3.33 -10.00
CA GLY A 4 -2.55 -3.87 -11.34
C GLY A 4 -4.01 -4.30 -11.50
N ALA A 5 -4.60 -4.92 -10.48
CA ALA A 5 -6.02 -5.29 -10.49
C ALA A 5 -6.93 -4.06 -10.53
N ILE A 6 -6.60 -3.02 -9.77
CA ILE A 6 -7.32 -1.73 -9.76
C ILE A 6 -7.31 -1.09 -11.15
N TYR A 7 -6.15 -1.06 -11.81
CA TYR A 7 -6.01 -0.56 -13.17
C TYR A 7 -6.88 -1.35 -14.17
N TRP A 8 -6.79 -2.68 -14.17
CA TRP A 8 -7.53 -3.54 -15.11
C TRP A 8 -9.04 -3.53 -14.87
N ALA A 9 -9.48 -3.40 -13.61
CA ALA A 9 -10.88 -3.21 -13.25
C ALA A 9 -11.41 -1.82 -13.64
N GLY A 10 -10.54 -0.88 -14.01
CA GLY A 10 -10.92 0.46 -14.40
C GLY A 10 -11.33 1.38 -13.25
N ILE A 11 -10.85 1.10 -12.04
CA ILE A 11 -11.10 1.93 -10.86
C ILE A 11 -10.31 3.24 -11.01
N GLY A 12 -11.04 4.37 -10.97
CA GLY A 12 -10.48 5.69 -11.27
C GLY A 12 -9.76 6.38 -10.11
N ARG A 13 -9.96 5.93 -8.86
CA ARG A 13 -9.35 6.52 -7.67
C ARG A 13 -9.02 5.47 -6.62
N VAL A 14 -7.87 5.61 -6.00
CA VAL A 14 -7.43 4.88 -4.80
C VAL A 14 -7.19 5.87 -3.68
N VAL A 15 -7.79 5.61 -2.52
CA VAL A 15 -7.47 6.27 -1.26
C VAL A 15 -6.89 5.21 -0.32
N PHE A 16 -5.75 5.48 0.28
CA PHE A 16 -5.05 4.48 1.12
C PHE A 16 -4.64 5.08 2.47
N GLY A 17 -4.50 4.20 3.47
CA GLY A 17 -4.23 4.60 4.86
C GLY A 17 -2.76 4.59 5.27
N LEU A 18 -1.98 3.65 4.73
CA LEU A 18 -0.56 3.49 5.04
C LEU A 18 0.19 3.13 3.76
N SER A 19 1.36 3.74 3.53
CA SER A 19 2.18 3.42 2.36
C SER A 19 2.91 2.08 2.51
N GLU A 20 3.31 1.47 1.38
CA GLU A 20 4.14 0.26 1.40
C GLU A 20 5.49 0.49 2.10
N ARG A 21 6.01 1.72 2.06
CA ARG A 21 7.25 2.11 2.74
C ARG A 21 7.11 2.11 4.26
N GLU A 22 6.04 2.71 4.78
CA GLU A 22 5.75 2.70 6.23
C GLU A 22 5.43 1.28 6.70
N MET A 23 4.67 0.52 5.91
CA MET A 23 4.41 -0.89 6.17
C MET A 23 5.71 -1.71 6.27
N LYS A 24 6.69 -1.42 5.41
CA LYS A 24 8.02 -2.05 5.48
C LYS A 24 8.79 -1.67 6.74
N GLN A 25 8.63 -0.46 7.26
CA GLN A 25 9.22 -0.08 8.55
C GLN A 25 8.62 -0.88 9.70
N LEU A 26 7.31 -1.14 9.67
CA LEU A 26 6.61 -1.95 10.68
C LEU A 26 6.98 -3.44 10.62
N THR A 27 7.26 -3.95 9.41
CA THR A 27 7.48 -5.39 9.20
C THR A 27 8.94 -5.79 9.08
N GLY A 28 9.85 -4.88 8.73
CA GLY A 28 11.26 -5.20 8.54
C GLY A 28 11.48 -6.29 7.48
N ASP A 29 12.26 -7.31 7.84
CA ASP A 29 12.56 -8.51 7.05
C ASP A 29 11.73 -9.73 7.49
N HIS A 30 10.58 -9.50 8.12
CA HIS A 30 9.73 -10.57 8.64
C HIS A 30 9.31 -11.58 7.55
N VAL A 31 9.61 -12.86 7.79
CA VAL A 31 9.50 -13.93 6.78
C VAL A 31 8.10 -14.14 6.23
N GLU A 32 7.06 -13.89 7.03
CA GLU A 32 5.67 -14.04 6.58
C GLU A 32 5.20 -12.92 5.65
N ASN A 33 5.86 -11.75 5.69
CA ASN A 33 5.51 -10.63 4.84
C ASN A 33 6.78 -9.90 4.39
N PRO A 34 7.45 -10.43 3.36
CA PRO A 34 8.60 -9.77 2.74
C PRO A 34 8.12 -8.52 1.99
N THR A 35 7.90 -7.44 2.74
CA THR A 35 7.20 -6.26 2.24
C THR A 35 7.92 -5.64 1.05
N LEU A 36 7.22 -5.62 -0.08
CA LEU A 36 7.69 -4.99 -1.31
C LEU A 36 7.45 -3.49 -1.24
N ASP A 37 8.54 -2.72 -1.11
CA ASP A 37 8.53 -1.25 -1.14
C ASP A 37 8.40 -0.73 -2.58
N LEU A 38 7.22 -0.96 -3.17
CA LEU A 38 6.86 -0.50 -4.50
C LEU A 38 5.54 0.28 -4.42
N PRO A 39 5.58 1.62 -4.49
CA PRO A 39 4.37 2.41 -4.39
C PRO A 39 3.46 2.22 -5.61
N CYS A 40 2.14 2.18 -5.37
CA CYS A 40 1.14 1.90 -6.40
C CYS A 40 1.18 2.83 -7.63
N HIS A 41 1.59 4.10 -7.46
CA HIS A 41 1.65 5.07 -8.56
C HIS A 41 2.67 4.70 -9.64
N ILE A 42 3.72 3.96 -9.31
CA ILE A 42 4.67 3.45 -10.32
C ILE A 42 3.97 2.45 -11.24
N VAL A 43 3.11 1.60 -10.69
CA VAL A 43 2.33 0.63 -11.48
C VAL A 43 1.31 1.35 -12.36
N PHE A 44 0.60 2.35 -11.82
CA PHE A 44 -0.36 3.15 -12.59
C PHE A 44 0.30 3.96 -13.71
N ALA A 45 1.50 4.49 -13.49
CA ALA A 45 2.26 5.25 -14.48
C ALA A 45 2.67 4.42 -15.71
N ALA A 46 2.69 3.08 -15.60
CA ALA A 46 2.93 2.20 -16.74
C ALA A 46 1.68 1.97 -17.62
N GLY A 47 0.50 2.41 -17.16
CA GLY A 47 -0.77 2.24 -17.86
C GLY A 47 -1.16 3.43 -18.76
N GLN A 48 -2.22 3.24 -19.55
CA GLN A 48 -2.76 4.27 -20.46
C GLN A 48 -3.98 5.02 -19.87
N ARG A 49 -4.43 4.63 -18.68
CA ARG A 49 -5.59 5.20 -17.99
C ARG A 49 -5.12 5.87 -16.71
N ALA A 50 -5.60 7.09 -16.46
CA ALA A 50 -5.35 7.77 -15.20
C ALA A 50 -6.09 7.08 -14.05
N THR A 51 -5.38 6.87 -12.95
CA THR A 51 -5.93 6.48 -11.66
C THR A 51 -5.43 7.50 -10.64
N GLU A 52 -6.35 8.22 -10.00
CA GLU A 52 -6.02 9.19 -8.97
C GLU A 52 -5.56 8.46 -7.70
N VAL A 53 -4.44 8.89 -7.13
CA VAL A 53 -3.88 8.32 -5.91
C VAL A 53 -3.92 9.39 -4.82
N VAL A 54 -4.68 9.11 -3.76
CA VAL A 54 -4.88 10.03 -2.65
C VAL A 54 -4.45 9.34 -1.36
N GLY A 55 -3.60 10.01 -0.59
CA GLY A 55 -3.15 9.53 0.70
C GLY A 55 -1.63 9.61 0.87
N PRO A 56 -1.13 9.11 2.00
CA PRO A 56 -1.88 8.32 2.97
C PRO A 56 -2.87 9.16 3.81
N MET A 57 -3.91 8.54 4.36
CA MET A 57 -4.97 9.19 5.16
C MET A 57 -5.19 8.42 6.46
N LEU A 58 -5.29 9.12 7.60
CA LEU A 58 -5.40 8.49 8.92
C LEU A 58 -4.20 7.55 9.20
N GLU A 59 -2.98 8.01 8.88
CA GLU A 59 -1.74 7.22 8.99
C GLU A 59 -1.55 6.63 10.38
N VAL A 60 -1.79 7.42 11.43
CA VAL A 60 -1.61 6.99 12.82
C VAL A 60 -2.56 5.84 13.16
N GLU A 61 -3.84 5.96 12.79
CA GLU A 61 -4.84 4.92 13.02
C GLU A 61 -4.58 3.68 12.17
N ALA A 62 -4.15 3.85 10.91
CA ALA A 62 -3.80 2.77 10.01
C ALA A 62 -2.54 2.02 10.47
N ALA A 63 -1.52 2.72 10.98
CA ALA A 63 -0.32 2.11 11.52
C ALA A 63 -0.62 1.29 12.79
N LYS A 64 -1.50 1.80 13.67
CA LYS A 64 -1.81 1.16 14.97
C LYS A 64 -2.31 -0.28 14.84
N VAL A 65 -3.16 -0.57 13.84
CA VAL A 65 -3.65 -1.95 13.61
C VAL A 65 -2.54 -2.88 13.15
N HIS A 66 -1.54 -2.36 12.44
CA HIS A 66 -0.38 -3.12 11.99
C HIS A 66 0.63 -3.32 13.12
N GLU A 67 0.92 -2.29 13.92
CA GLU A 67 1.80 -2.39 15.09
C GLU A 67 1.34 -3.48 16.07
N GLU A 68 0.04 -3.52 16.40
CA GLU A 68 -0.51 -4.56 17.28
C GLU A 68 -0.41 -5.95 16.67
N TYR A 69 -0.67 -6.08 15.37
CA TYR A 69 -0.63 -7.37 14.68
C TYR A 69 0.78 -7.93 14.55
N TRP A 70 1.73 -7.11 14.08
CA TRP A 70 3.11 -7.55 13.80
C TRP A 70 3.95 -7.70 15.08
N SER A 71 3.67 -6.95 16.15
CA SER A 71 4.35 -7.17 17.43
C SER A 71 4.06 -8.53 18.08
N ARG A 72 3.01 -9.23 17.63
CA ARG A 72 2.60 -10.56 18.13
C ARG A 72 3.06 -11.70 17.22
N ARG A 73 3.79 -11.43 16.15
CA ARG A 73 4.27 -12.44 15.19
C ARG A 73 5.79 -12.59 15.22
#